data_AF-A0A7S4T9P3-F1
#
_entry.id   AF-A0A7S4T9P3-F1
#
_cell.length_a   1.000
_cell.length_b   1.000
_cell.length_c   1.000
_cell.angle_alpha   90.00
_cell.angle_beta   90.00
_cell.angle_gamma   90.00
#
_symmetry.space_group_name_H-M   'P 1'
#
loop_
_entity.id
_entity.type
_entity.pdbx_description
1 polymer ?
#
loop_
_entity_poly.entity_id
_entity_poly.type
_entity_poly.pdbx_seq_one_letter_code
_entity_poly.pdbx_strand_id
1 'polypeptide(L)'
;MEASGAAGVEACLARWRRADDESMADAARYRLAVPWDDDTTVRPGVVRLWPGGQRGGAGSTVPLEFLFPEAPEEIDERRFAQAFAGTLHVWLREQRCAEFRARLTERQSGTLRRRNNSHGSLEQLEAGDQTEENWRDFLRRPPLEDEPPKAVALVMNPKIRAMRVLVCRVALPPASAEHVGRLAFRHIFDDDPHSSADGGCGGGLMTCLYVLIAVFLAVLVLSFGVLIRKFLKQ
;
A
#
# COMPACT_ATOMS: atom_id res chain seq x y z
N MET A 1 24.14 14.45 -8.73
CA MET A 1 23.06 13.43 -8.78
C MET A 1 22.20 13.42 -7.50
N GLU A 2 22.55 14.17 -6.45
CA GLU A 2 21.83 14.19 -5.16
C GLU A 2 20.52 15.00 -5.15
N ALA A 3 20.38 15.98 -6.06
CA ALA A 3 19.17 16.82 -6.13
C ALA A 3 17.89 16.04 -6.45
N SER A 4 17.99 14.89 -7.12
CA SER A 4 16.83 14.03 -7.43
C SER A 4 16.31 13.27 -6.20
N GLY A 5 17.16 13.04 -5.19
CA GLY A 5 16.77 12.28 -3.99
C GLY A 5 15.89 13.10 -3.06
N ALA A 6 16.28 14.35 -2.77
CA ALA A 6 15.55 15.24 -1.86
C ALA A 6 14.13 15.56 -2.35
N ALA A 7 13.96 15.80 -3.65
CA ALA A 7 12.64 16.06 -4.25
C ALA A 7 11.71 14.83 -4.12
N GLY A 8 12.25 13.61 -4.28
CA GLY A 8 11.48 12.38 -4.11
C GLY A 8 11.03 12.15 -2.65
N VAL A 9 11.89 12.48 -1.68
CA VAL A 9 11.57 12.39 -0.25
C VAL A 9 10.42 13.33 0.10
N GLU A 10 10.49 14.61 -0.30
CA GLU A 10 9.44 15.59 0.00
C GLU A 10 8.11 15.24 -0.67
N ALA A 11 8.11 14.74 -1.90
CA ALA A 11 6.91 14.27 -2.57
C ALA A 11 6.28 13.08 -1.81
N CYS A 12 7.09 12.12 -1.36
CA CYS A 12 6.62 11.00 -0.55
C CYS A 12 6.03 11.48 0.78
N LEU A 13 6.72 12.37 1.48
CA LEU A 13 6.23 12.97 2.73
C LEU A 13 4.92 13.72 2.53
N ALA A 14 4.76 14.47 1.44
CA ALA A 14 3.51 15.16 1.14
C ALA A 14 2.33 14.18 0.98
N ARG A 15 2.53 13.03 0.32
CA ARG A 15 1.50 11.99 0.23
C ARG A 15 1.17 11.39 1.59
N TRP A 16 2.19 11.11 2.41
CA TRP A 16 1.98 10.62 3.77
C TRP A 16 1.25 11.62 4.67
N ARG A 17 1.51 12.92 4.54
CA ARG A 17 0.74 13.97 5.26
C ARG A 17 -0.73 13.98 4.85
N ARG A 18 -1.06 13.70 3.58
CA ARG A 18 -2.46 13.54 3.14
C ARG A 18 -3.14 12.33 3.77
N ALA A 19 -2.38 11.31 4.17
CA ALA A 19 -2.88 10.04 4.71
C ALA A 19 -2.95 9.99 6.25
N ASP A 20 -2.56 11.06 6.96
CA ASP A 20 -2.33 11.02 8.42
C ASP A 20 -3.59 10.67 9.24
N ASP A 21 -4.76 11.07 8.74
CA ASP A 21 -6.08 10.83 9.36
C ASP A 21 -6.86 9.68 8.69
N GLU A 22 -6.26 8.99 7.73
CA GLU A 22 -6.92 7.91 7.00
C GLU A 22 -6.79 6.56 7.71
N SER A 23 -7.83 5.73 7.57
CA SER A 23 -7.77 4.37 8.09
C SER A 23 -6.97 3.47 7.17
N MET A 24 -6.04 2.71 7.74
CA MET A 24 -5.25 1.73 6.99
C MET A 24 -6.15 0.66 6.38
N ALA A 25 -5.99 0.37 5.09
CA ALA A 25 -6.76 -0.64 4.37
C ALA A 25 -6.61 -2.05 4.99
N ASP A 26 -7.70 -2.83 5.04
CA ASP A 26 -7.71 -4.16 5.67
C ASP A 26 -6.64 -5.10 5.10
N ALA A 27 -6.47 -5.10 3.77
CA ALA A 27 -5.44 -5.91 3.11
C ALA A 27 -4.04 -5.60 3.66
N ALA A 28 -3.76 -4.33 3.98
CA ALA A 28 -2.51 -3.94 4.60
C ALA A 28 -2.39 -4.48 6.03
N ARG A 29 -3.46 -4.40 6.82
CA ARG A 29 -3.50 -4.88 8.21
C ARG A 29 -3.21 -6.37 8.29
N TYR A 30 -3.78 -7.16 7.38
CA TYR A 30 -3.52 -8.61 7.29
C TYR A 30 -2.10 -8.92 6.82
N ARG A 31 -1.58 -8.18 5.83
CA ARG A 31 -0.25 -8.42 5.27
C ARG A 31 0.88 -8.05 6.23
N LEU A 32 0.68 -7.02 7.05
CA LEU A 32 1.65 -6.54 8.02
C LEU A 32 1.36 -7.05 9.44
N ALA A 33 0.52 -8.07 9.56
CA ALA A 33 0.22 -8.71 10.82
C ALA A 33 1.44 -9.48 11.35
N VAL A 34 1.68 -9.41 12.66
CA VAL A 34 2.82 -10.07 13.31
C VAL A 34 2.28 -11.26 14.11
N PRO A 35 2.69 -12.50 13.78
CA PRO A 35 2.43 -13.64 14.65
C PRO A 35 3.27 -13.49 15.92
N TRP A 36 2.63 -13.55 17.10
CA TRP A 36 3.30 -13.31 18.38
C TRP A 36 3.39 -14.58 19.24
N ASP A 37 2.29 -15.30 19.36
CA ASP A 37 2.15 -16.60 20.03
C ASP A 37 1.31 -17.54 19.15
N ASP A 38 1.11 -18.80 19.57
CA ASP A 38 0.46 -19.85 18.75
C ASP A 38 -0.94 -19.48 18.23
N ASP A 39 -1.69 -18.65 18.97
CA ASP A 39 -3.05 -18.23 18.61
C ASP A 39 -3.21 -16.71 18.52
N THR A 40 -2.12 -15.94 18.68
CA THR A 40 -2.20 -14.48 18.73
C THR A 40 -1.48 -13.84 17.56
N THR A 41 -2.25 -13.08 16.77
CA THR A 41 -1.74 -12.27 15.67
C THR A 41 -2.05 -10.80 15.94
N VAL A 42 -1.01 -9.98 16.05
CA VAL A 42 -1.17 -8.54 16.33
C VAL A 42 -1.15 -7.77 15.02
N ARG A 43 -2.15 -6.94 14.78
CA ARG A 43 -2.33 -6.21 13.51
C ARG A 43 -2.13 -4.71 13.70
N PRO A 44 -1.43 -4.04 12.76
CA PRO A 44 -1.40 -2.59 12.76
C PRO A 44 -2.79 -2.08 12.37
N GLY A 45 -3.33 -1.13 13.14
CA GLY A 45 -4.60 -0.47 12.85
C GLY A 45 -4.42 0.86 12.13
N VAL A 46 -3.31 1.56 12.40
CA VAL A 46 -2.99 2.87 11.84
C VAL A 46 -1.50 2.90 11.49
N VAL A 47 -1.17 3.55 10.37
CA VAL A 47 0.19 3.90 10.00
C VAL A 47 0.22 5.38 9.62
N ARG A 48 1.18 6.12 10.16
CA ARG A 48 1.27 7.58 9.98
C ARG A 48 2.71 8.08 10.03
N LEU A 49 2.92 9.37 9.84
CA LEU A 49 4.24 9.96 10.03
C LEU A 49 4.59 10.05 11.52
N TRP A 50 5.82 9.68 11.88
CA TRP A 50 6.28 9.86 13.27
C TRP A 50 6.66 11.34 13.52
N PRO A 51 5.94 12.07 14.40
CA PRO A 51 6.27 13.44 14.74
C PRO A 51 7.64 13.52 15.42
N GLY A 52 8.56 14.29 14.81
CA GLY A 52 9.91 14.52 15.35
C GLY A 52 11.02 13.68 14.72
N GLY A 53 10.70 12.74 13.82
CA GLY A 53 11.69 11.89 13.15
C GLY A 53 12.72 12.62 12.27
N GLN A 54 12.48 13.89 11.93
CA GLN A 54 13.35 14.68 11.04
C GLN A 54 14.53 15.38 11.74
N ARG A 55 14.66 15.30 13.07
CA ARG A 55 15.63 16.14 13.82
C ARG A 55 17.09 15.64 13.81
N GLY A 56 17.40 14.50 13.17
CA GLY A 56 18.65 13.76 13.45
C GLY A 56 19.71 13.62 12.36
N GLY A 57 19.48 14.00 11.10
CA GLY A 57 20.50 13.82 10.05
C GLY A 57 19.93 13.80 8.64
N ALA A 58 20.81 13.97 7.66
CA ALA A 58 20.52 14.20 6.24
C ALA A 58 19.47 13.27 5.60
N GLY A 59 18.19 13.63 5.74
CA GLY A 59 17.18 13.79 4.69
C GLY A 59 16.79 12.60 3.79
N SER A 60 17.29 11.38 4.00
CA SER A 60 17.09 10.27 3.04
C SER A 60 16.03 9.26 3.45
N THR A 61 15.34 9.43 4.58
CA THR A 61 14.35 8.48 5.08
C THR A 61 13.02 9.13 5.46
N VAL A 62 11.96 8.34 5.36
CA VAL A 62 10.58 8.67 5.73
C VAL A 62 10.30 7.98 7.07
N PRO A 63 10.09 8.73 8.16
CA PRO A 63 9.82 8.16 9.48
C PRO A 63 8.33 7.80 9.60
N LEU A 64 8.05 6.51 9.74
CA LEU A 64 6.70 5.97 9.90
C LEU A 64 6.47 5.44 11.31
N GLU A 65 5.25 5.59 11.79
CA GLU A 65 4.76 5.10 13.08
C GLU A 65 3.56 4.17 12.83
N PHE A 66 3.65 2.93 13.29
CA PHE A 66 2.59 1.91 13.23
C PHE A 66 1.99 1.72 14.61
N LEU A 67 0.66 1.80 14.71
CA LEU A 67 -0.08 1.67 15.95
C LEU A 67 -0.81 0.33 15.97
N PHE A 68 -0.64 -0.43 17.05
CA PHE A 68 -1.21 -1.74 17.28
C PHE A 68 -2.13 -1.65 18.51
N PRO A 69 -3.43 -1.35 18.31
CA PRO A 69 -4.38 -1.16 19.41
C PRO A 69 -4.71 -2.46 20.14
N GLU A 70 -4.57 -3.62 19.49
CA GLU A 70 -4.95 -4.94 20.01
C GLU A 70 -3.74 -5.73 20.53
N ALA A 71 -2.68 -5.04 20.98
CA ALA A 71 -1.48 -5.70 21.48
C ALA A 71 -1.70 -6.29 22.89
N PRO A 72 -1.38 -7.58 23.14
CA PRO A 72 -1.50 -8.22 24.46
C PRO A 72 -0.71 -7.49 25.54
N GLU A 73 -1.21 -7.40 26.76
CA GLU A 73 -0.59 -6.61 27.85
C GLU A 73 0.86 -7.01 28.16
N GLU A 74 1.17 -8.30 28.05
CA GLU A 74 2.47 -8.88 28.40
C GLU A 74 3.46 -8.93 27.20
N ILE A 75 3.25 -8.10 26.18
CA ILE A 75 4.13 -8.09 24.99
C ILE A 75 5.55 -7.61 25.33
N ASP A 76 6.57 -8.37 24.92
CA ASP A 76 7.95 -7.90 24.90
C ASP A 76 8.13 -6.96 23.71
N GLU A 77 8.17 -5.66 23.99
CA GLU A 77 8.29 -4.59 22.99
C GLU A 77 9.50 -4.80 22.07
N ARG A 78 10.65 -5.23 22.60
CA ARG A 78 11.88 -5.38 21.82
C ARG A 78 11.77 -6.56 20.87
N ARG A 79 11.32 -7.71 21.37
CA ARG A 79 11.10 -8.90 20.52
C ARG A 79 10.00 -8.62 19.49
N PHE A 80 8.97 -7.85 19.84
CA PHE A 80 7.92 -7.45 18.90
C PHE A 80 8.45 -6.52 17.81
N ALA A 81 9.23 -5.51 18.16
CA ALA A 81 9.86 -4.60 17.20
C ALA A 81 10.69 -5.37 16.16
N GLN A 82 11.47 -6.36 16.62
CA GLN A 82 12.28 -7.22 15.76
C GLN A 82 11.41 -8.09 14.84
N ALA A 83 10.37 -8.72 15.38
CA ALA A 83 9.43 -9.53 14.60
C ALA A 83 8.72 -8.69 13.53
N PHE A 84 8.22 -7.49 13.92
CA PHE A 84 7.58 -6.56 12.99
C PHE A 84 8.54 -6.07 11.90
N ALA A 85 9.77 -5.69 12.26
CA ALA A 85 10.80 -5.31 11.30
C ALA A 85 11.07 -6.43 10.29
N GLY A 86 11.12 -7.68 10.77
CA GLY A 86 11.26 -8.88 9.94
C GLY A 86 10.08 -9.05 8.97
N THR A 87 8.83 -8.99 9.45
CA THR A 87 7.63 -9.07 8.60
C THR A 87 7.62 -7.97 7.54
N LEU A 88 7.89 -6.72 7.94
CA LEU A 88 7.93 -5.59 7.03
C LEU A 88 9.02 -5.75 5.97
N HIS A 89 10.21 -6.21 6.37
CA HIS A 89 11.33 -6.45 5.47
C HIS A 89 11.01 -7.55 4.44
N VAL A 90 10.48 -8.69 4.88
CA VAL A 90 10.06 -9.79 3.99
C VAL A 90 9.05 -9.30 2.97
N TRP A 91 8.01 -8.58 3.42
CA TRP A 91 6.99 -8.04 2.54
C TRP A 91 7.56 -7.04 1.53
N LEU A 92 8.42 -6.10 1.96
CA LEU A 92 9.07 -5.14 1.06
C LEU A 92 9.90 -5.86 -0.02
N ARG A 93 10.64 -6.90 0.37
CA ARG A 93 11.41 -7.73 -0.56
C ARG A 93 10.51 -8.42 -1.59
N GLU A 94 9.37 -8.96 -1.16
CA GLU A 94 8.38 -9.55 -2.07
C GLU A 94 7.84 -8.53 -3.08
N GLN A 95 7.54 -7.30 -2.64
CA GLN A 95 7.08 -6.24 -3.55
C GLN A 95 8.13 -5.89 -4.61
N ARG A 96 9.39 -5.73 -4.22
CA ARG A 96 10.48 -5.44 -5.18
C ARG A 96 10.64 -6.56 -6.20
N CYS A 97 10.58 -7.82 -5.75
CA CYS A 97 10.60 -8.97 -6.64
C CYS A 97 9.40 -8.98 -7.61
N ALA A 98 8.20 -8.64 -7.13
CA ALA A 98 7.00 -8.58 -7.93
C ALA A 98 7.06 -7.47 -9.00
N GLU A 99 7.48 -6.25 -8.62
CA GLU A 99 7.64 -5.13 -9.55
C GLU A 99 8.69 -5.44 -10.64
N PHE A 100 9.79 -6.08 -10.26
CA PHE A 100 10.80 -6.50 -11.22
C PHE A 100 10.24 -7.51 -12.21
N ARG A 101 9.54 -8.55 -11.74
CA ARG A 101 8.88 -9.54 -12.60
C ARG A 101 7.86 -8.90 -13.53
N ALA A 102 7.07 -7.94 -13.04
CA ALA A 102 6.11 -7.20 -13.85
C ALA A 102 6.80 -6.43 -14.99
N ARG A 103 7.88 -5.69 -14.68
CA ARG A 103 8.69 -4.97 -15.69
C ARG A 103 9.33 -5.91 -16.71
N LEU A 104 9.77 -7.09 -16.28
CA LEU A 104 10.36 -8.09 -17.16
C LEU A 104 9.32 -8.64 -18.14
N THR A 105 8.12 -9.00 -17.65
CA THR A 105 7.01 -9.46 -18.49
C THR A 105 6.54 -8.39 -19.48
N GLU A 106 6.40 -7.14 -19.03
CA GLU A 106 5.99 -6.02 -19.88
C GLU A 106 6.96 -5.83 -21.06
N ARG A 107 8.27 -5.85 -20.77
CA ARG A 107 9.31 -5.74 -21.81
C ARG A 107 9.31 -6.91 -22.77
N GLN A 108 9.20 -8.14 -22.27
CA GLN A 108 9.10 -9.33 -23.13
C GLN A 108 7.89 -9.23 -24.07
N SER A 109 6.74 -8.76 -23.58
CA SER A 109 5.55 -8.55 -24.40
C SER A 109 5.76 -7.47 -25.47
N GLY A 110 6.52 -6.41 -25.14
CA GLY A 110 6.90 -5.35 -26.08
C GLY A 110 7.85 -5.82 -27.17
N THR A 111 8.82 -6.68 -26.84
CA THR A 111 9.77 -7.25 -27.81
C THR A 111 9.09 -8.23 -28.77
N LEU A 112 8.19 -9.09 -28.27
CA LEU A 112 7.41 -10.00 -29.12
C LEU A 112 6.51 -9.24 -30.10
N ARG A 113 5.87 -8.14 -29.67
CA ARG A 113 5.09 -7.26 -30.54
C ARG A 113 5.94 -6.61 -31.64
N ARG A 114 7.19 -6.24 -31.34
CA ARG A 114 8.11 -5.69 -32.37
C ARG A 114 8.58 -6.76 -33.36
N ARG A 115 8.88 -7.98 -32.88
CA ARG A 115 9.33 -9.09 -33.73
C ARG A 115 8.29 -9.52 -34.78
N ASN A 116 6.99 -9.45 -34.47
CA ASN A 116 5.93 -9.71 -35.45
C ASN A 116 5.80 -8.61 -36.52
N ASN A 117 6.38 -7.43 -36.31
CA ASN A 117 6.32 -6.30 -37.25
C ASN A 117 7.66 -6.01 -37.97
N SER A 118 8.76 -6.69 -37.62
CA SER A 118 10.09 -6.45 -38.21
C SER A 118 10.70 -7.71 -38.83
N HIS A 119 10.44 -7.90 -40.13
CA HIS A 119 11.26 -8.76 -40.98
C HIS A 119 12.63 -8.08 -41.19
N GLY A 120 13.62 -8.42 -40.36
CA GLY A 120 15.04 -8.14 -40.63
C GLY A 120 15.70 -7.04 -39.79
N SER A 121 16.47 -7.45 -38.77
CA SER A 121 17.82 -6.93 -38.50
C SER A 121 18.53 -7.86 -37.51
N LEU A 122 19.78 -8.21 -37.81
CA LEU A 122 20.63 -9.14 -37.04
C LEU A 122 21.12 -8.55 -35.70
N GLU A 123 21.00 -7.23 -35.51
CA GLU A 123 21.44 -6.51 -34.30
C GLU A 123 20.61 -6.82 -33.04
N GLN A 124 19.47 -7.50 -33.18
CA GLN A 124 18.57 -7.80 -32.06
C GLN A 124 19.00 -8.97 -31.18
N LEU A 125 19.98 -9.78 -31.62
CA LEU A 125 20.51 -10.91 -30.84
C LEU A 125 21.47 -10.48 -29.72
N GLU A 126 22.19 -9.36 -29.87
CA GLU A 126 23.12 -8.86 -28.84
C GLU A 126 22.40 -8.21 -27.65
N ALA A 127 21.15 -7.75 -27.82
CA ALA A 127 20.35 -7.16 -26.73
C ALA A 127 19.90 -8.19 -25.67
N GLY A 128 19.95 -9.49 -25.97
CA GLY A 128 19.63 -10.56 -25.02
C GLY A 128 20.63 -10.65 -23.87
N ASP A 129 21.93 -10.52 -24.18
CA ASP A 129 23.03 -10.72 -23.23
C ASP A 129 23.10 -9.60 -22.18
N GLN A 130 22.88 -8.36 -22.61
CA GLN A 130 22.84 -7.20 -21.72
C GLN A 130 21.72 -7.30 -20.66
N THR A 131 20.68 -8.10 -20.92
CA THR A 131 19.53 -8.26 -20.03
C THR A 131 19.84 -9.26 -18.90
N GLU A 132 20.57 -10.33 -19.20
CA GLU A 132 21.06 -11.28 -18.21
C GLU A 132 22.16 -10.64 -17.34
N GLU A 133 23.01 -9.81 -17.94
CA GLU A 133 23.99 -8.99 -17.21
C GLU A 133 23.32 -7.98 -16.28
N ASN A 134 22.27 -7.28 -16.71
CA ASN A 134 21.52 -6.37 -15.84
C ASN A 134 20.82 -7.10 -14.67
N TRP A 135 20.37 -8.34 -14.87
CA TRP A 135 19.86 -9.19 -13.79
C TRP A 135 20.96 -9.56 -12.81
N ARG A 136 22.12 -9.99 -13.31
CA ARG A 136 23.28 -10.31 -12.48
C ARG A 136 23.76 -9.08 -11.72
N ASP A 137 23.73 -7.91 -12.33
CA ASP A 137 24.11 -6.65 -11.70
C ASP A 137 23.06 -6.15 -10.71
N PHE A 138 21.77 -6.41 -10.93
CA PHE A 138 20.73 -6.15 -9.94
C PHE A 138 20.86 -7.07 -8.72
N LEU A 139 21.19 -8.36 -8.93
CA LEU A 139 21.50 -9.30 -7.86
C LEU A 139 22.83 -9.01 -7.15
N ARG A 140 23.83 -8.49 -7.89
CA ARG A 140 25.16 -8.16 -7.38
C ARG A 140 25.24 -6.78 -6.75
N ARG A 141 24.32 -5.87 -7.07
CA ARG A 141 24.18 -4.61 -6.33
C ARG A 141 24.02 -5.02 -4.87
N PRO A 142 24.96 -4.63 -4.00
CA PRO A 142 24.89 -5.03 -2.61
C PRO A 142 23.51 -4.59 -2.13
N PRO A 143 22.70 -5.51 -1.59
CA PRO A 143 21.44 -5.13 -1.00
C PRO A 143 21.79 -4.17 0.13
N LEU A 144 21.67 -2.86 -0.13
CA LEU A 144 21.63 -1.83 0.90
C LEU A 144 20.44 -2.02 1.87
N GLU A 145 19.74 -3.16 1.76
CA GLU A 145 18.52 -3.56 2.43
C GLU A 145 18.62 -4.99 3.02
N ASP A 146 19.79 -5.65 3.10
CA ASP A 146 19.85 -6.97 3.77
C ASP A 146 19.59 -6.84 5.28
N GLU A 147 19.82 -5.66 5.85
CA GLU A 147 19.43 -5.39 7.22
C GLU A 147 17.95 -4.98 7.28
N PRO A 148 17.13 -5.64 8.12
CA PRO A 148 15.77 -5.22 8.36
C PRO A 148 15.77 -3.76 8.86
N PRO A 149 14.75 -2.97 8.49
CA PRO A 149 14.68 -1.58 8.92
C PRO A 149 14.73 -1.54 10.45
N LYS A 150 15.56 -0.66 11.00
CA LYS A 150 15.66 -0.49 12.46
C LYS A 150 14.30 -0.04 12.98
N ALA A 151 13.61 -0.95 13.66
CA ALA A 151 12.34 -0.68 14.32
C ALA A 151 12.56 -0.48 15.81
N VAL A 152 11.89 0.52 16.36
CA VAL A 152 11.82 0.76 17.80
C VAL A 152 10.36 0.66 18.20
N ALA A 153 10.03 -0.30 19.05
CA ALA A 153 8.71 -0.35 19.67
C ALA A 153 8.72 0.40 21.00
N LEU A 154 7.60 1.04 21.30
CA LEU A 154 7.30 1.70 22.56
C LEU A 154 5.83 1.45 22.89
N VAL A 155 5.51 1.06 24.12
CA VAL A 155 4.11 1.09 24.58
C VAL A 155 3.69 2.52 24.89
N MET A 156 2.61 2.96 24.26
CA MET A 156 1.96 4.22 24.57
C MET A 156 0.59 3.96 25.21
N ASN A 157 0.38 4.57 26.38
CA ASN A 157 -0.92 4.59 27.05
C ASN A 157 -1.58 5.95 26.82
N PRO A 158 -2.39 6.12 25.75
CA PRO A 158 -3.11 7.36 25.53
C PRO A 158 -4.06 7.61 26.71
N LYS A 159 -3.89 8.76 27.38
CA LYS A 159 -4.65 9.16 28.58
C LYS A 159 -6.17 9.19 28.40
N ILE A 160 -6.67 9.14 27.16
CA ILE A 160 -8.07 9.46 26.81
C ILE A 160 -8.96 8.21 26.65
N ARG A 161 -8.41 6.99 26.52
CA ARG A 161 -9.24 5.80 26.22
C ARG A 161 -8.91 4.51 27.00
N ALA A 162 -7.99 4.54 27.96
CA ALA A 162 -7.53 3.36 28.71
C ALA A 162 -7.06 2.15 27.86
N MET A 163 -7.03 2.28 26.53
CA MET A 163 -6.61 1.25 25.61
C MET A 163 -5.10 1.38 25.43
N ARG A 164 -4.37 0.33 25.80
CA ARG A 164 -2.94 0.22 25.56
C ARG A 164 -2.69 0.14 24.06
N VAL A 165 -1.81 0.99 23.53
CA VAL A 165 -1.44 0.97 22.12
C VAL A 165 0.05 0.72 22.02
N LEU A 166 0.44 -0.38 21.39
CA LEU A 166 1.84 -0.61 21.06
C LEU A 166 2.17 0.19 19.81
N VAL A 167 3.31 0.88 19.83
CA VAL A 167 3.72 1.77 18.74
C VAL A 167 5.08 1.30 18.21
N CYS A 168 5.16 0.95 16.93
CA CYS A 168 6.43 0.64 16.28
C CYS A 168 6.83 1.77 15.32
N ARG A 169 8.00 2.34 15.54
CA ARG A 169 8.58 3.39 14.70
C ARG A 169 9.65 2.79 13.80
N VAL A 170 9.59 3.11 12.52
CA VAL A 170 10.57 2.68 11.51
C VAL A 170 10.96 3.87 10.65
N ALA A 171 12.21 3.90 10.20
CA ALA A 171 12.66 4.85 9.18
C ALA A 171 12.93 4.08 7.90
N LEU A 172 12.22 4.42 6.82
CA LEU A 172 12.29 3.73 5.53
C LEU A 172 12.84 4.64 4.44
N PRO A 173 13.56 4.11 3.44
CA PRO A 173 13.80 4.85 2.21
C PRO A 173 12.47 5.27 1.54
N PRO A 174 12.43 6.38 0.78
CA PRO A 174 11.20 6.88 0.16
C PRO A 174 10.49 5.86 -0.72
N ALA A 175 11.24 5.06 -1.48
CA ALA A 175 10.68 4.00 -2.32
C ALA A 175 9.96 2.92 -1.49
N SER A 176 10.60 2.46 -0.40
CA SER A 176 10.00 1.48 0.52
C SER A 176 8.77 2.06 1.22
N ALA A 177 8.85 3.32 1.68
CA ALA A 177 7.72 4.02 2.27
C ALA A 177 6.56 4.20 1.27
N GLU A 178 6.86 4.42 -0.01
CA GLU A 178 5.86 4.50 -1.07
C GLU A 178 5.14 3.16 -1.26
N HIS A 179 5.86 2.03 -1.26
CA HIS A 179 5.22 0.71 -1.30
C HIS A 179 4.27 0.51 -0.11
N VAL A 180 4.72 0.82 1.11
CA VAL A 180 3.87 0.75 2.31
C VAL A 180 2.63 1.65 2.13
N GLY A 181 2.82 2.85 1.58
CA GLY A 181 1.74 3.78 1.26
C GLY A 181 0.74 3.22 0.25
N ARG A 182 1.20 2.56 -0.84
CA ARG A 182 0.30 1.90 -1.82
C ARG A 182 -0.49 0.75 -1.21
N LEU A 183 0.13 0.01 -0.28
CA LEU A 183 -0.56 -1.06 0.44
C LEU A 183 -1.63 -0.49 1.39
N ALA A 184 -1.29 0.52 2.19
CA ALA A 184 -2.14 1.08 3.24
C ALA A 184 -3.21 2.05 2.70
N PHE A 185 -2.87 2.86 1.70
CA PHE A 185 -3.63 4.00 1.19
C PHE A 185 -3.58 4.05 -0.34
N ARG A 186 -4.06 2.99 -0.97
CA ARG A 186 -4.03 2.83 -2.43
C ARG A 186 -4.50 4.08 -3.18
N HIS A 187 -5.61 4.67 -2.75
CA HIS A 187 -6.21 5.86 -3.37
C HIS A 187 -5.37 7.16 -3.27
N ILE A 188 -4.32 7.19 -2.42
CA ILE A 188 -3.42 8.35 -2.27
C ILE A 188 -2.09 8.13 -3.00
N PHE A 189 -1.65 6.87 -3.09
CA PHE A 189 -0.33 6.50 -3.60
C PHE A 189 -0.35 5.91 -5.02
N ASP A 190 -1.51 5.45 -5.51
CA ASP A 190 -1.72 5.04 -6.90
C ASP A 190 -2.27 6.20 -7.78
N ASP A 191 -2.11 7.45 -7.33
CA ASP A 191 -2.40 8.67 -8.13
C ASP A 191 -1.46 8.72 -9.35
N ASP A 192 -1.69 7.86 -10.34
CA ASP A 192 -1.30 8.11 -11.71
C ASP A 192 -2.15 9.31 -12.15
N PRO A 193 -1.56 10.49 -12.43
CA PRO A 193 -2.33 11.65 -12.87
C PRO A 193 -3.08 11.37 -14.18
N HIS A 194 -2.72 10.29 -14.89
CA HIS A 194 -3.39 9.79 -16.09
C HIS A 194 -4.42 8.68 -15.85
N SER A 195 -4.51 8.08 -14.66
CA SER A 195 -5.53 7.06 -14.32
C SER A 195 -6.85 7.65 -13.80
N SER A 196 -6.89 8.97 -13.61
CA SER A 196 -8.04 9.73 -13.08
C SER A 196 -9.29 9.74 -13.97
N ALA A 197 -9.33 9.00 -15.09
CA ALA A 197 -10.49 8.95 -15.98
C ALA A 197 -11.38 7.70 -15.80
N ASP A 198 -10.86 6.55 -15.35
CA ASP A 198 -11.63 5.29 -15.41
C ASP A 198 -11.70 4.49 -14.09
N GLY A 199 -11.10 4.98 -13.00
CA GLY A 199 -10.97 4.27 -11.71
C GLY A 199 -12.22 4.23 -10.82
N GLY A 200 -13.43 4.21 -11.40
CA GLY A 200 -14.71 4.15 -10.70
C GLY A 200 -14.99 2.79 -10.05
N CYS A 201 -14.16 2.32 -9.12
CA CYS A 201 -14.47 1.13 -8.32
C CYS A 201 -15.67 1.34 -7.38
N GLY A 202 -16.09 2.59 -7.16
CA GLY A 202 -17.36 2.96 -6.54
C GLY A 202 -18.56 3.02 -7.51
N GLY A 203 -18.32 2.98 -8.82
CA GLY A 203 -19.38 3.09 -9.83
C GLY A 203 -20.29 1.88 -9.87
N GLY A 204 -19.76 0.66 -9.75
CA GLY A 204 -20.57 -0.56 -9.79
C GLY A 204 -21.55 -0.68 -8.61
N LEU A 205 -21.06 -0.44 -7.39
CA LEU A 205 -21.90 -0.46 -6.19
C LEU A 205 -22.90 0.69 -6.16
N MET A 206 -22.48 1.91 -6.53
CA MET A 206 -23.42 3.04 -6.62
C MET A 206 -24.46 2.84 -7.72
N THR A 207 -24.08 2.34 -8.89
CA THR A 207 -25.02 2.02 -9.97
C THR A 207 -26.00 0.95 -9.53
N CYS A 208 -25.54 -0.11 -8.85
CA CYS A 208 -26.41 -1.13 -8.28
C CYS A 208 -27.38 -0.54 -7.26
N LEU A 209 -26.91 0.32 -6.34
CA LEU A 209 -27.75 1.01 -5.36
C LEU A 209 -28.79 1.91 -6.04
N TYR A 210 -28.41 2.68 -7.06
CA TYR A 210 -29.33 3.53 -7.83
C TYR A 210 -30.40 2.70 -8.55
N VAL A 211 -30.03 1.56 -9.14
CA VAL A 211 -30.98 0.64 -9.78
C VAL A 211 -31.96 0.08 -8.75
N LEU A 212 -31.48 -0.35 -7.57
CA LEU A 212 -32.35 -0.86 -6.50
C LEU A 212 -33.32 0.21 -5.99
N ILE A 213 -32.86 1.45 -5.79
CA ILE A 213 -33.70 2.58 -5.39
C ILE A 213 -34.75 2.88 -6.46
N ALA A 214 -34.37 2.90 -7.75
CA ALA A 214 -35.30 3.15 -8.84
C ALA A 214 -36.39 2.07 -8.94
N VAL A 215 -36.01 0.79 -8.80
CA VAL A 215 -36.97 -0.33 -8.76
C VAL A 215 -37.91 -0.21 -7.57
N PHE A 216 -37.39 0.11 -6.38
CA PHE A 216 -38.21 0.30 -5.18
C PHE A 216 -39.24 1.43 -5.35
N LEU A 217 -38.82 2.58 -5.89
CA LEU A 217 -39.72 3.71 -6.18
C LEU A 217 -40.79 3.35 -7.21
N ALA A 218 -40.43 2.61 -8.27
CA ALA A 218 -41.40 2.15 -9.26
C ALA A 218 -42.47 1.24 -8.66
N VAL A 219 -42.08 0.29 -7.80
CA VAL A 219 -43.01 -0.59 -7.07
C VAL A 219 -43.93 0.23 -6.15
N LEU A 220 -43.39 1.22 -5.44
CA LEU A 220 -44.16 2.09 -4.56
C LEU A 220 -45.24 2.86 -5.36
N VAL A 221 -44.87 3.49 -6.47
CA VAL A 221 -45.80 4.21 -7.35
C VAL A 221 -46.91 3.29 -7.89
N LEU A 222 -46.55 2.09 -8.35
CA LEU A 222 -47.53 1.12 -8.85
C LEU A 222 -48.50 0.67 -7.73
N SER A 223 -47.98 0.39 -6.54
CA SER A 223 -48.80 0.00 -5.38
C SER A 223 -49.78 1.11 -4.97
N PHE A 224 -49.32 2.37 -4.98
CA PHE A 224 -50.15 3.54 -4.67
C PHE A 224 -51.23 3.76 -5.73
N GLY A 225 -50.91 3.56 -7.01
CA GLY A 225 -51.88 3.61 -8.11
C GLY A 225 -52.97 2.54 -7.98
N VAL A 226 -52.63 1.32 -7.55
CA VAL A 226 -53.61 0.25 -7.28
C VAL A 226 -54.51 0.62 -6.08
N LEU A 227 -53.95 1.20 -5.01
CA LEU A 227 -54.73 1.63 -3.86
C LEU A 227 -55.72 2.74 -4.23
N ILE A 228 -55.27 3.79 -4.93
CA ILE A 228 -56.16 4.88 -5.39
C ILE A 228 -57.30 4.33 -6.25
N ARG A 229 -57.01 3.41 -7.19
CA ARG A 229 -58.04 2.78 -8.02
C ARG A 229 -59.05 1.98 -7.21
N LYS A 230 -58.65 1.35 -6.10
CA LYS A 230 -59.58 0.65 -5.20
C LYS A 230 -60.46 1.63 -4.44
N PHE A 231 -59.89 2.72 -3.91
CA PHE A 231 -60.64 3.74 -3.19
C PHE A 231 -61.65 4.49 -4.08
N LEU A 232 -61.31 4.77 -5.34
CA LEU A 232 -62.23 5.44 -6.28
C LEU A 232 -63.41 4.56 -6.75
N LYS A 233 -63.37 3.25 -6.48
CA LYS A 233 -64.45 2.32 -6.85
C LYS A 233 -65.43 2.04 -5.72
N GLN A 234 -65.18 2.57 -4.52
CA GLN A 234 -66.10 2.52 -3.38
C GLN A 234 -66.93 3.80 -3.35
#